data_AF-E6QHX5-F1
#
_entry.id   AF-E6QHX5-F1
#
_cell.length_a   1.000
_cell.length_b   1.000
_cell.length_c   1.000
_cell.angle_alpha   90.00
_cell.angle_beta   90.00
_cell.angle_gamma   90.00
#
_symmetry.space_group_name_H-M   'P 1'
#
loop_
_entity.id
_entity.type
_entity.pdbx_description
1 polymer ?
#
loop_
_entity_poly.entity_id
_entity_poly.type
_entity_poly.pdbx_seq_one_letter_code
_entity_poly.pdbx_strand_id
1 'polypeptide(L)'
;MEEYREVVRRAKFRRYGFPPLWLEFLIEESLRLPEPQAWTHPSPDPKDAPFLALAHAAGAWLVTGNLRHFPELARNGVTVLSPTEYLARLMDGNKATTESSS
;
A
#
# COMPACT_ATOMS: atom_id res chain seq x y z
N MET A 1 -12.79 -13.37 0.84
CA MET A 1 -11.92 -13.47 -0.35
C MET A 1 -12.73 -13.61 -1.64
N GLU A 2 -13.79 -14.43 -1.68
CA GLU A 2 -14.65 -14.56 -2.87
C GLU A 2 -15.27 -13.22 -3.31
N GLU A 3 -15.73 -12.40 -2.37
CA GLU A 3 -16.27 -11.06 -2.66
C GLU A 3 -15.29 -10.17 -3.45
N TYR A 4 -14.00 -10.18 -3.09
CA TYR A 4 -12.97 -9.42 -3.80
C TYR A 4 -12.77 -9.95 -5.23
N ARG A 5 -12.72 -11.28 -5.40
CA ARG A 5 -12.62 -11.94 -6.70
C ARG A 5 -13.82 -11.61 -7.59
N GLU A 6 -15.01 -11.57 -7.02
CA GLU A 6 -16.23 -11.17 -7.73
C GLU A 6 -16.21 -9.69 -8.12
N VAL A 7 -15.77 -8.80 -7.23
CA VAL A 7 -15.69 -7.36 -7.47
C VAL A 7 -14.78 -7.07 -8.68
N VAL A 8 -13.57 -7.65 -8.73
CA VAL A 8 -12.62 -7.38 -9.81
C VAL A 8 -13.05 -7.96 -11.16
N ARG A 9 -13.96 -8.95 -11.16
CA ARG A 9 -14.54 -9.56 -12.38
C ARG A 9 -15.77 -8.83 -12.91
N ARG A 10 -16.28 -7.80 -12.21
CA ARG A 10 -17.46 -7.04 -12.68
C ARG A 10 -17.21 -6.40 -14.04
N ALA A 11 -18.24 -6.41 -14.88
CA ALA A 11 -18.18 -5.92 -16.27
C ALA A 11 -17.57 -4.52 -16.41
N LYS A 12 -17.85 -3.62 -15.46
CA LYS A 12 -17.33 -2.23 -15.46
C LYS A 12 -15.80 -2.14 -15.38
N PHE A 13 -15.11 -3.18 -14.93
CA PHE A 13 -13.66 -3.22 -14.80
C PHE A 13 -12.96 -3.85 -16.01
N ARG A 14 -13.69 -4.59 -16.86
CA ARG A 14 -13.12 -5.24 -18.06
C ARG A 14 -12.47 -4.25 -19.02
N ARG A 15 -13.05 -3.05 -19.17
CA ARG A 15 -12.50 -1.97 -20.02
C ARG A 15 -11.12 -1.46 -19.56
N TYR A 16 -10.73 -1.77 -18.33
CA TYR A 16 -9.44 -1.40 -17.74
C TYR A 16 -8.47 -2.58 -17.66
N GLY A 17 -8.80 -3.74 -18.27
CA GLY A 17 -7.94 -4.92 -18.28
C GLY A 17 -7.95 -5.73 -16.97
N PHE A 18 -9.01 -5.64 -16.17
CA PHE A 18 -9.15 -6.41 -14.93
C PHE A 18 -9.89 -7.76 -15.12
N PRO A 19 -9.53 -8.80 -14.32
CA PRO A 19 -8.39 -8.83 -13.41
C PRO A 19 -7.09 -9.14 -14.18
N PRO A 20 -5.99 -8.39 -13.96
CA PRO A 20 -4.71 -8.72 -14.55
C PRO A 20 -4.11 -9.96 -13.88
N LEU A 21 -3.25 -10.70 -14.59
CA LEU A 21 -2.63 -11.93 -14.06
C LEU A 21 -1.84 -11.71 -12.77
N TRP A 22 -1.19 -10.54 -12.62
CA TRP A 22 -0.42 -10.21 -11.42
C TRP A 22 -1.29 -9.97 -10.17
N LEU A 23 -2.60 -9.78 -10.32
CA LEU A 23 -3.48 -9.54 -9.17
C LEU A 23 -3.56 -10.77 -8.26
N GLU A 24 -3.60 -11.97 -8.83
CA GLU A 24 -3.62 -13.22 -8.08
C GLU A 24 -2.35 -13.37 -7.23
N PHE A 25 -1.20 -13.05 -7.82
CA PHE A 25 0.08 -13.05 -7.10
C PHE A 25 0.07 -12.06 -5.94
N LEU A 26 -0.42 -10.83 -6.13
CA LEU A 26 -0.54 -9.87 -5.02
C LEU A 26 -1.46 -10.35 -3.90
N ILE A 27 -2.58 -11.01 -4.24
CA ILE A 27 -3.48 -11.58 -3.23
C ILE A 27 -2.75 -12.65 -2.44
N GLU A 28 -2.04 -13.57 -3.09
CA GLU A 28 -1.28 -14.62 -2.43
C GLU A 28 -0.15 -14.08 -1.53
N GLU A 29 0.64 -13.12 -2.02
CA GLU A 29 1.71 -12.53 -1.22
C GLU A 29 1.16 -11.70 -0.04
N SER A 30 -0.02 -11.07 -0.19
CA SER A 30 -0.66 -10.35 0.92
C SER A 30 -1.04 -11.26 2.09
N LEU A 31 -1.29 -12.55 1.84
CA LEU A 31 -1.60 -13.54 2.88
C LEU A 31 -0.37 -13.97 3.69
N ARG A 32 0.83 -13.65 3.21
CA ARG A 32 2.10 -13.97 3.88
C ARG A 32 2.62 -12.82 4.74
N LEU A 33 1.92 -11.70 4.75
CA LEU A 33 2.28 -10.57 5.58
C LEU A 33 2.21 -10.95 7.07
N PRO A 34 3.09 -10.38 7.91
CA PRO A 34 3.06 -10.65 9.33
C PRO A 34 1.74 -10.18 9.94
N GLU A 35 1.23 -10.91 10.93
CA GLU A 35 0.14 -10.42 11.77
C GLU A 35 0.62 -9.20 12.56
N PRO A 36 0.03 -8.02 12.37
CA PRO A 36 0.47 -6.83 13.06
C PRO A 36 0.00 -6.85 14.52
N GLN A 37 0.87 -6.44 15.44
CA GLN A 37 0.46 -6.13 16.80
C GLN A 37 -0.47 -4.90 16.83
N ALA A 38 -1.25 -4.75 17.89
CA ALA A 38 -2.09 -3.57 18.07
C ALA A 38 -1.24 -2.28 18.03
N TRP A 39 -1.68 -1.29 17.26
CA TRP A 39 -0.99 -0.01 17.20
C TRP A 39 -1.10 0.72 18.54
N THR A 40 0.05 1.04 19.14
CA THR A 40 0.10 1.67 20.47
C THR A 40 0.17 3.20 20.40
N HIS A 41 0.35 3.77 19.22
CA HIS A 41 0.43 5.22 19.03
C HIS A 41 -0.97 5.83 18.81
N PRO A 42 -1.21 7.05 19.32
CA PRO A 42 -2.49 7.72 19.14
C PRO A 42 -2.76 7.98 17.66
N SER A 43 -3.85 7.39 17.16
CA SER A 43 -4.41 7.64 15.83
C SER A 43 -5.68 8.49 15.98
N PRO A 44 -5.94 9.46 15.07
CA PRO A 44 -7.18 10.22 15.07
C PRO A 44 -8.44 9.34 14.96
N ASP A 45 -8.36 8.28 14.17
CA ASP A 45 -9.41 7.25 14.05
C ASP A 45 -8.81 5.88 14.37
N PRO A 46 -9.39 5.12 15.33
CA PRO A 46 -8.98 3.74 15.62
C PRO A 46 -9.07 2.79 14.42
N LYS A 47 -9.91 3.09 13.42
CA LYS A 47 -10.04 2.27 12.20
C LYS A 47 -8.83 2.38 11.27
N ASP A 48 -8.04 3.44 11.41
CA ASP A 48 -6.84 3.65 10.61
C ASP A 48 -5.60 2.97 11.22
N ALA A 49 -5.64 2.64 12.51
CA ALA A 49 -4.55 2.00 13.24
C ALA A 49 -4.05 0.67 12.64
N PRO A 50 -4.90 -0.25 12.15
CA PRO A 50 -4.44 -1.50 11.54
C PRO A 50 -3.54 -1.30 10.31
N PHE A 51 -3.77 -0.24 9.52
CA PHE A 51 -2.95 0.03 8.33
C PHE A 51 -1.53 0.46 8.71
N LEU A 52 -1.39 1.28 9.76
CA LEU A 52 -0.09 1.69 10.29
C LEU A 52 0.65 0.51 10.90
N ALA A 53 -0.06 -0.31 11.68
CA ALA A 53 0.52 -1.48 12.31
C ALA A 53 1.06 -2.49 11.29
N LEU A 54 0.29 -2.77 10.24
CA LEU A 54 0.72 -3.65 9.17
C LEU A 54 1.92 -3.09 8.40
N ALA A 55 1.88 -1.80 8.03
CA ALA A 55 2.98 -1.16 7.31
C ALA A 55 4.27 -1.16 8.13
N HIS A 56 4.18 -0.89 9.43
CA HIS A 56 5.33 -0.97 10.33
C HIS A 56 5.86 -2.41 10.44
N ALA A 57 4.99 -3.40 10.69
CA ALA A 57 5.40 -4.79 10.85
C ALA A 57 6.06 -5.35 9.58
N ALA A 58 5.55 -4.94 8.41
CA ALA A 58 6.08 -5.35 7.11
C ALA A 58 7.29 -4.51 6.64
N GLY A 59 7.65 -3.43 7.33
CA GLY A 59 8.67 -2.48 6.85
C GLY A 59 8.29 -1.80 5.52
N ALA A 60 6.99 -1.68 5.26
CA ALA A 60 6.44 -1.23 3.98
C ALA A 60 5.98 0.23 4.03
N TRP A 61 5.83 0.83 2.85
CA TRP A 61 5.19 2.14 2.71
C TRP A 61 3.67 2.00 2.67
N LEU A 62 2.97 2.91 3.35
CA LEU A 62 1.52 3.02 3.27
C LEU A 62 1.14 4.03 2.19
N VAL A 63 0.66 3.55 1.05
CA VAL A 63 0.23 4.41 -0.06
C VAL A 63 -1.29 4.62 0.02
N THR A 64 -1.76 5.87 0.17
CA THR A 64 -3.18 6.19 0.35
C THR A 64 -3.56 7.57 -0.18
N GLY A 65 -4.78 7.73 -0.69
CA GLY A 65 -5.35 9.03 -1.03
C GLY A 65 -5.85 9.83 0.19
N ASN A 66 -5.90 9.21 1.37
CA ASN A 66 -6.46 9.80 2.60
C ASN A 66 -5.38 10.24 3.59
N LEU A 67 -4.37 10.99 3.13
CA LEU A 67 -3.21 11.39 3.95
C LEU A 67 -3.58 12.07 5.27
N ARG A 68 -4.67 12.85 5.29
CA ARG A 68 -5.18 13.54 6.49
C ARG A 68 -5.53 12.61 7.65
N HIS A 69 -5.82 11.33 7.38
CA HIS A 69 -6.12 10.33 8.41
C HIS A 69 -4.84 9.85 9.13
N PHE A 70 -3.67 10.07 8.53
CA PHE A 70 -2.38 9.58 9.02
C PHE A 70 -1.44 10.76 9.28
N PRO A 71 -1.69 11.58 10.32
CA PRO A 71 -0.78 12.67 10.67
C PRO A 71 0.59 12.12 11.10
N GLU A 72 1.66 12.90 10.91
CA GLU A 72 3.04 12.45 11.15
C GLU A 72 3.27 11.86 12.55
N LEU A 73 2.66 12.47 13.57
CA LEU A 73 2.73 12.01 14.96
C LEU A 73 2.16 10.60 15.17
N ALA A 74 1.21 10.17 14.33
CA ALA A 74 0.62 8.84 14.41
C ALA A 74 1.43 7.76 13.68
N ARG A 75 2.36 8.14 12.79
CA ARG A 75 3.01 7.23 11.84
C ARG A 75 4.09 6.34 12.46
N ASN A 76 4.74 6.79 13.53
CA ASN A 76 5.84 6.08 14.21
C ASN A 76 6.81 5.36 13.24
N GLY A 77 7.47 6.11 12.36
CA GLY A 77 8.42 5.56 11.39
C GLY A 77 7.82 4.96 10.12
N VAL A 78 6.49 4.82 10.02
CA VAL A 78 5.82 4.43 8.77
C VAL A 78 5.88 5.57 7.77
N THR A 79 6.40 5.29 6.58
CA THR A 79 6.34 6.23 5.46
C THR A 79 4.95 6.17 4.84
N VAL A 80 4.20 7.27 4.90
CA VAL A 80 2.85 7.39 4.32
C VAL A 80 2.90 8.33 3.12
N LEU A 81 2.44 7.86 1.97
CA LEU A 81 2.54 8.56 0.68
C LEU A 81 1.20 8.61 -0.03
N SER A 82 0.97 9.65 -0.82
CA SER A 82 -0.06 9.63 -1.86
C SER A 82 0.35 8.74 -3.03
N PRO A 83 -0.61 8.25 -3.85
CA PRO A 83 -0.28 7.54 -5.09
C PRO A 83 0.64 8.33 -6.01
N THR A 84 0.47 9.65 -6.09
CA THR A 84 1.33 10.53 -6.91
C THR A 84 2.76 10.57 -6.37
N GLU A 85 2.95 10.71 -5.06
CA GLU A 85 4.29 10.71 -4.44
C GLU A 85 4.98 9.34 -4.56
N TYR A 86 4.23 8.25 -4.49
CA TYR A 86 4.76 6.92 -4.73
C TYR A 86 5.31 6.77 -6.15
N LEU A 87 4.52 7.18 -7.15
CA LEU A 87 4.92 7.12 -8.55
C LEU A 87 6.15 8.02 -8.82
N ALA A 88 6.19 9.22 -8.25
CA ALA A 88 7.34 10.11 -8.37
C ALA A 88 8.61 9.44 -7.83
N ARG A 89 8.57 8.84 -6.62
CA ARG A 89 9.71 8.12 -6.05
C ARG A 89 10.15 6.93 -6.89
N LEU A 90 9.21 6.21 -7.49
CA LEU A 90 9.53 5.07 -8.35
C LEU A 90 10.25 5.53 -9.62
N MET A 91 9.81 6.64 -10.21
CA MET A 91 10.42 7.23 -11.40
C MET A 91 11.82 7.80 -11.11
N ASP A 92 12.01 8.44 -9.95
CA ASP A 92 13.30 8.99 -9.55
C ASP A 92 14.31 7.90 -9.17
N GLY A 93 13.87 6.84 -8.50
CA GLY A 93 14.69 5.66 -8.23
C GLY A 93 15.19 4.97 -9.50
N ASN A 94 14.42 5.06 -10.59
CA ASN A 94 14.80 4.49 -11.90
C ASN A 94 15.86 5.33 -12.64
N LYS A 95 16.04 6.61 -12.28
CA LYS A 95 17.09 7.48 -12.84
C LYS A 95 18.44 7.25 -12.17
N ALA A 96 18.45 7.02 -10.85
CA ALA A 96 19.68 6.79 -10.10
C ALA A 96 20.42 5.50 -10.52
N THR A 97 19.71 4.49 -11.02
CA THR A 97 20.30 3.25 -11.54
C THR A 97 20.86 3.38 -12.96
N THR A 98 20.49 4.41 -13.71
CA THR A 98 21.00 4.63 -15.09
C THR A 98 22.32 5.41 -15.12
N GLU A 99 22.68 6.13 -14.06
CA GLU A 99 23.90 6.97 -14.00
C GLU A 99 25.12 6.28 -13.36
N SER A 100 25.00 5.05 -12.86
CA SER A 100 26.13 4.24 -12.33
C SER A 100 26.70 3.22 -13.32
N SER A 101 26.43 3.39 -14.61
CA SER A 101 27.02 2.58 -15.69
C SER A 101 27.43 3.50 -16.83
N SER A 102 28.51 4.26 -16.63
CA SER A 102 29.25 4.97 -17.67
C SER A 102 30.72 5.06 -17.28
#